data_AF-M9R4X9-F1
#
_entry.id   AF-M9R4X9-F1
#
_cell.length_a   1.000
_cell.length_b   1.000
_cell.length_c   1.000
_cell.angle_alpha   90.00
_cell.angle_beta   90.00
_cell.angle_gamma   90.00
#
_symmetry.space_group_name_H-M   'P 1'
#
loop_
_entity.id
_entity.type
_entity.pdbx_description
1 polymer ?
#
loop_
_entity_poly.entity_id
_entity_poly.type
_entity_poly.pdbx_seq_one_letter_code
_entity_poly.pdbx_strand_id
1 'polypeptide(L)'
;MRLAPAVLPLLATLLITLAACAEFPALDGSVLPTQANTPFPDMVPLASLIQRANANDNGAAMREAAITPRLASLRARASRLRGPVIATDARVRLLRGVQVPTQ
;
A
#
# COMPACT_ATOMS: atom_id res chain seq x y z
N MET A 1 20.04 19.21 33.13
CA MET A 1 19.13 20.17 32.47
C MET A 1 18.00 19.38 31.82
N ARG A 2 16.81 19.36 32.42
CA ARG A 2 15.64 18.66 31.87
C ARG A 2 14.89 19.65 30.97
N LEU A 3 14.97 19.46 29.66
CA LEU A 3 14.21 20.25 28.69
C LEU A 3 12.70 19.98 28.90
N ALA A 4 11.90 21.04 28.97
CA ALA A 4 10.46 20.93 29.16
C ALA A 4 9.80 20.18 27.98
N PRO A 5 8.73 19.39 28.21
CA PRO A 5 8.14 18.52 27.18
C PRO A 5 7.58 19.29 25.97
N ALA A 6 7.34 20.60 26.11
CA ALA A 6 6.90 21.48 25.03
C ALA A 6 8.04 22.04 24.15
N VAL A 7 9.30 21.92 24.58
CA VAL A 7 10.47 22.42 23.82
C VAL A 7 10.84 21.46 22.69
N LEU A 8 10.63 20.16 22.89
CA LEU A 8 10.90 19.12 21.89
C LEU A 8 10.08 19.29 20.59
N PRO A 9 8.73 19.47 20.64
CA PRO A 9 7.96 19.68 19.41
C PRO A 9 8.28 21.02 18.76
N LEU A 10 8.53 22.08 19.54
CA LEU A 10 8.89 23.39 19.01
C LEU A 10 10.23 23.34 18.24
N LEU A 11 11.22 22.65 18.79
CA LEU A 11 12.53 22.45 18.16
C LEU A 11 12.41 21.62 16.88
N ALA A 12 11.58 20.56 16.89
CA ALA A 12 11.35 19.73 15.70
C ALA A 12 10.71 20.52 14.56
N THR A 13 9.69 21.34 14.85
CA THR A 13 9.04 22.19 13.84
C THR A 13 10.01 23.21 13.25
N LEU A 14 10.85 23.84 14.09
CA LEU A 14 11.87 24.79 13.64
C LEU A 14 12.92 24.15 12.71
N LEU A 15 13.34 22.92 13.00
CA LEU A 15 14.29 22.19 12.16
C LEU A 15 13.71 21.84 10.80
N ILE A 16 12.43 21.47 10.74
CA ILE A 16 11.74 21.10 9.49
C ILE A 16 11.52 22.34 8.62
N THR A 17 11.14 23.48 9.19
CA THR A 17 10.95 24.71 8.41
C THR A 17 12.26 25.26 7.85
N LEU A 18 13.39 25.10 8.56
CA LEU A 18 14.71 25.44 8.04
C LEU A 18 15.12 24.55 6.85
N ALA A 19 14.82 23.25 6.90
CA ALA A 19 15.14 22.33 5.81
C ALA A 19 14.27 22.56 4.56
N ALA A 20 13.03 23.03 4.72
CA ALA A 20 12.13 23.35 3.61
C ALA A 20 12.51 24.63 2.85
N CYS A 21 13.28 25.54 3.49
CA CYS A 21 13.82 26.74 2.86
C CYS A 21 15.25 26.53 2.32
N ALA A 22 15.76 25.30 2.29
CA ALA A 22 17.04 25.02 1.67
C ALA A 22 16.91 25.08 0.15
N GLU A 23 17.69 25.96 -0.48
CA GLU A 23 17.80 26.08 -1.93
C GLU A 23 18.23 24.73 -2.53
N PHE A 24 17.54 24.30 -3.59
CA PHE A 24 17.92 23.07 -4.30
C PHE A 24 19.36 23.25 -4.82
N PRO A 25 20.31 22.35 -4.47
CA PRO A 25 21.68 22.52 -4.90
C PRO A 25 21.74 22.48 -6.42
N ALA A 26 22.49 23.40 -7.03
CA ALA A 26 22.68 23.43 -8.48
C ALA A 26 23.33 22.11 -8.94
N LEU A 27 22.50 21.18 -9.43
CA LEU A 27 22.94 19.88 -9.96
C LEU A 27 23.56 20.00 -11.35
N ASP A 28 23.45 21.17 -11.99
CA ASP A 28 23.91 21.46 -13.35
C ASP A 28 25.43 21.29 -13.53
N GLY A 29 26.20 21.30 -12.43
CA GLY A 29 27.66 21.08 -12.45
C GLY A 29 28.10 19.64 -12.17
N SER A 30 27.19 18.70 -11.89
CA SER A 30 27.54 17.32 -11.50
C SER A 30 27.99 16.45 -12.67
N VAL A 31 27.78 16.90 -13.90
CA VAL A 31 28.19 16.20 -15.12
C VAL A 31 29.45 16.86 -15.66
N LEU A 32 30.53 16.09 -15.78
CA LEU A 32 31.76 16.56 -16.42
C LEU A 32 31.43 17.11 -17.83
N PRO A 33 32.04 18.22 -18.27
CA PRO A 33 31.77 18.78 -19.60
C PRO A 33 32.07 17.79 -20.75
N THR A 34 32.98 16.83 -20.51
CA THR A 34 33.27 15.72 -21.42
C THR A 34 32.14 14.68 -21.50
N GLN A 35 31.29 14.60 -20.49
CA GLN A 35 30.18 13.65 -20.37
C GLN A 35 28.83 14.26 -20.83
N ALA A 36 28.70 15.59 -20.81
CA ALA A 36 27.49 16.28 -21.23
C ALA A 36 27.10 16.01 -22.70
N ASN A 37 28.10 15.76 -23.56
CA ASN A 37 27.91 15.46 -24.99
C ASN A 37 28.21 14.00 -25.34
N THR A 38 28.37 13.11 -24.36
CA THR A 38 28.57 11.69 -24.67
C THR A 38 27.29 11.09 -25.26
N PRO A 39 27.39 10.15 -26.21
CA PRO A 39 26.26 9.38 -26.67
C PRO A 39 25.51 8.79 -25.49
N PHE A 40 24.17 8.83 -25.55
CA PHE A 40 23.34 8.18 -24.56
C PHE A 40 23.66 6.67 -24.55
N PRO A 41 23.69 6.02 -23.38
CA PRO A 41 23.98 4.59 -23.32
C PRO A 41 22.95 3.77 -24.10
N ASP A 42 23.39 2.64 -24.65
CA ASP A 42 22.50 1.72 -25.33
C ASP A 42 21.43 1.19 -24.40
N MET A 43 20.19 1.23 -24.88
CA MET A 43 19.02 0.72 -24.15
C MET A 43 19.10 -0.79 -24.06
N VAL A 44 19.15 -1.32 -22.84
CA VAL A 44 19.09 -2.77 -22.62
C VAL A 44 17.73 -3.30 -23.08
N PRO A 45 17.68 -4.39 -23.86
CA PRO A 45 16.41 -4.94 -24.33
C PRO A 45 15.49 -5.36 -23.19
N LEU A 46 14.28 -4.78 -23.15
CA LEU A 46 13.30 -5.02 -22.09
C LEU A 46 12.93 -6.51 -21.96
N ALA A 47 12.83 -7.23 -23.07
CA ALA A 47 12.51 -8.65 -23.08
C ALA A 47 13.51 -9.49 -22.24
N SER A 48 14.80 -9.16 -22.31
CA SER A 48 15.83 -9.87 -21.55
C SER A 48 15.74 -9.60 -20.04
N LEU A 49 15.33 -8.39 -19.66
CA LEU A 49 15.10 -8.00 -18.27
C LEU A 49 13.87 -8.71 -17.71
N ILE A 50 12.77 -8.79 -18.47
CA ILE A 50 11.55 -9.52 -18.08
C ILE A 50 11.86 -11.01 -17.92
N GLN A 51 12.57 -11.62 -18.86
CA GLN A 51 12.93 -13.03 -18.77
C GLN A 51 13.79 -13.32 -17.53
N ARG A 52 14.76 -12.45 -17.22
CA ARG A 52 15.59 -12.58 -16.02
C ARG A 52 14.79 -12.38 -14.73
N ALA A 53 13.87 -11.43 -14.70
CA ALA A 53 12.99 -11.20 -13.57
C ALA A 53 12.06 -12.41 -13.31
N ASN A 54 11.57 -13.05 -14.37
CA ASN A 54 10.73 -14.24 -14.27
C ASN A 54 11.53 -15.50 -13.90
N ALA A 55 12.79 -15.61 -14.33
CA ALA A 55 13.66 -16.75 -14.00
C ALA A 55 14.14 -16.71 -12.54
N ASN A 56 14.30 -15.51 -11.98
CA ASN A 56 14.69 -15.33 -10.58
C ASN A 56 13.45 -15.32 -9.68
N ASP A 57 13.14 -16.47 -9.08
CA ASP A 57 12.03 -16.59 -8.12
C ASP A 57 12.36 -16.03 -6.71
N ASN A 58 13.26 -15.04 -6.66
CA ASN A 58 13.86 -14.47 -5.44
C ASN A 58 12.83 -13.85 -4.47
N GLY A 59 11.56 -13.77 -4.87
CA GLY A 59 10.46 -13.24 -4.08
C GLY A 59 9.27 -14.18 -3.89
N ALA A 60 9.30 -15.45 -4.34
CA ALA A 60 8.17 -16.36 -4.12
C ALA A 60 7.86 -16.56 -2.63
N ALA A 61 8.87 -16.92 -1.84
CA ALA A 61 8.67 -17.16 -0.41
C ALA A 61 8.13 -15.93 0.34
N MET A 62 8.64 -14.73 0.00
CA MET A 62 8.14 -13.48 0.58
C MET A 62 6.71 -13.14 0.12
N ARG A 63 6.38 -13.37 -1.16
CA ARG A 63 5.01 -13.18 -1.68
C ARG A 63 4.03 -14.14 -1.01
N GLU A 64 4.42 -15.40 -0.86
CA GLU A 64 3.59 -16.42 -0.21
C GLU A 64 3.33 -16.06 1.26
N ALA A 65 4.37 -15.64 1.98
CA ALA A 65 4.25 -15.16 3.36
C ALA A 65 3.34 -13.92 3.48
N ALA A 66 3.34 -13.03 2.48
CA ALA A 66 2.47 -11.84 2.47
C ALA A 66 1.00 -12.15 2.11
N ILE A 67 0.76 -13.14 1.24
CA ILE A 67 -0.58 -13.45 0.71
C ILE A 67 -1.34 -14.44 1.60
N THR A 68 -0.66 -15.47 2.13
CA THR A 68 -1.26 -16.52 2.97
C THR A 68 -2.15 -15.99 4.10
N PRO A 69 -1.71 -15.02 4.95
CA PRO A 69 -2.55 -14.53 6.06
C PRO A 69 -3.79 -13.79 5.55
N ARG A 70 -3.66 -13.03 4.46
CA ARG A 70 -4.79 -12.32 3.84
C ARG A 70 -5.82 -13.31 3.32
N LEU A 71 -5.36 -14.36 2.63
CA LEU A 71 -6.21 -15.43 2.12
C LEU A 71 -6.96 -16.15 3.23
N ALA A 72 -6.28 -16.47 4.35
CA ALA A 72 -6.91 -17.05 5.53
C ALA A 72 -8.00 -16.13 6.11
N SER A 73 -7.70 -14.83 6.25
CA SER A 73 -8.67 -13.86 6.76
C SER A 73 -9.91 -13.74 5.86
N LEU A 74 -9.72 -13.78 4.54
CA LEU A 74 -10.80 -13.69 3.57
C LEU A 74 -11.70 -14.92 3.63
N ARG A 75 -11.12 -16.12 3.74
CA ARG A 75 -11.86 -17.37 3.93
C ARG A 75 -12.66 -17.37 5.24
N ALA A 76 -12.08 -16.86 6.33
CA ALA A 76 -12.76 -16.72 7.61
C ALA A 76 -13.92 -15.71 7.56
N ARG A 77 -13.78 -14.62 6.81
CA ARG A 77 -14.89 -13.68 6.58
C ARG A 77 -16.00 -14.33 5.74
N ALA A 78 -15.62 -15.02 4.67
CA ALA A 78 -16.58 -15.72 3.81
C ALA A 78 -17.36 -16.79 4.59
N SER A 79 -16.72 -17.54 5.49
CA SER A 79 -17.44 -18.53 6.31
C SER A 79 -18.47 -17.89 7.24
N ARG A 80 -18.15 -16.72 7.82
CA ARG A 80 -19.11 -15.95 8.64
C ARG A 80 -20.29 -15.42 7.83
N LEU A 81 -20.03 -14.97 6.61
CA LEU A 81 -21.07 -14.43 5.72
C LEU A 81 -21.98 -15.48 5.09
N ARG A 82 -21.59 -16.77 5.12
CA ARG A 82 -22.42 -17.88 4.61
C ARG A 82 -23.63 -18.23 5.51
N GLY A 83 -23.77 -17.56 6.65
CA GLY A 83 -24.92 -17.72 7.54
C GLY A 83 -26.23 -17.21 6.93
N PRO A 84 -27.38 -17.53 7.55
CA PRO A 84 -28.68 -17.01 7.14
C PRO A 84 -28.67 -15.47 7.15
N VAL A 85 -29.06 -14.86 6.02
CA VAL A 85 -29.14 -13.39 5.89
C VAL A 85 -30.26 -12.79 6.75
N ILE A 86 -31.28 -13.60 7.05
CA ILE A 86 -32.41 -13.23 7.89
C ILE A 86 -32.41 -14.09 9.15
N ALA A 87 -32.75 -13.48 10.29
CA ALA A 87 -32.92 -14.18 11.55
C ALA A 87 -34.05 -15.21 11.45
N THR A 88 -33.94 -16.29 12.23
CA THR A 88 -34.86 -17.45 12.14
C THR A 88 -36.32 -17.05 12.39
N ASP A 89 -36.56 -16.13 13.31
CA ASP A 89 -37.88 -15.57 13.61
C ASP A 89 -38.45 -14.78 12.41
N ALA A 90 -37.63 -13.94 11.77
CA ALA A 90 -38.01 -13.21 10.57
C ALA A 90 -38.34 -14.17 9.41
N ARG A 91 -37.58 -15.25 9.27
CA ARG A 91 -37.85 -16.31 8.29
C ARG A 91 -39.18 -17.02 8.55
N VAL A 92 -39.48 -17.35 9.81
CA VAL A 92 -40.76 -17.96 10.19
C VAL A 92 -41.93 -17.02 9.88
N ARG A 93 -41.77 -15.70 10.12
CA ARG A 93 -42.79 -14.70 9.77
C ARG A 93 -43.01 -14.61 8.25
N LEU A 94 -41.95 -14.64 7.46
CA LEU A 94 -42.05 -14.64 6.00
C LEU A 94 -42.73 -15.91 5.48
N LEU A 95 -42.40 -17.08 6.03
CA LEU A 95 -43.03 -18.35 5.68
C LEU A 95 -44.52 -18.41 6.07
N ARG A 96 -44.90 -17.74 7.16
CA ARG A 96 -46.30 -17.62 7.60
C ARG A 96 -47.13 -16.73 6.67
N GLY A 97 -46.49 -15.89 5.85
CA GLY A 97 -47.13 -14.93 4.97
C GLY A 97 -47.59 -13.67 5.71
N VAL A 98 -47.64 -12.55 4.99
CA VAL A 98 -48.22 -11.29 5.48
C VAL A 98 -49.67 -11.24 5.05
N GLN A 99 -50.60 -11.36 5.99
CA GLN A 99 -52.00 -11.06 5.74
C GLN A 99 -52.16 -9.54 5.74
N VAL A 100 -52.39 -8.95 4.56
CA VAL A 100 -52.78 -7.55 4.46
C VAL A 100 -54.24 -7.48 4.89
N PRO A 101 -54.59 -6.71 5.94
CA PRO A 101 -55.98 -6.55 6.32
C PRO A 101 -56.72 -5.85 5.17
N THR A 102 -57.68 -6.56 4.59
CA THR A 102 -58.63 -5.99 3.62
C THR A 102 -59.57 -5.08 4.39
N GLN A 103 -59.42 -3.77 4.20
CA GLN A 103 -60.47 -2.78 4.50
C GLN A 103 -61.49 -2.75 3.37
#